data_AF-A0A972V8R4-F1
#
_entry.id   AF-A0A972V8R4-F1
#
_cell.length_a   1.000
_cell.length_b   1.000
_cell.length_c   1.000
_cell.angle_alpha   90.00
_cell.angle_beta   90.00
_cell.angle_gamma   90.00
#
_symmetry.space_group_name_H-M   'P 1'
#
loop_
_entity.id
_entity.type
_entity.pdbx_description
1 polymer ?
#
loop_
_entity_poly.entity_id
_entity_poly.type
_entity_poly.pdbx_seq_one_letter_code
_entity_poly.pdbx_strand_id
1 'polypeptide(L)'
;YWVPDCPVRTDQKDVLATVYRGKDRILISIASWADKAVQCRLTIDWDQLGLSRDTASFYAPPIEDFQPTRTWRINESIPIEPGRGWLLVVDMQSKRPITTRTK
;
A
#
# COMPACT_ATOMS: atom_id res chain seq x y z
N TYR A 1 -0.22 -2.77 15.91
CA TYR A 1 1.06 -2.19 16.34
C TYR A 1 1.43 -1.11 15.34
N TRP A 2 1.47 0.16 15.77
CA TRP A 2 1.83 1.30 14.92
C TRP A 2 3.24 1.75 15.30
N VAL A 3 4.16 1.76 14.34
CA VAL A 3 5.58 2.07 14.58
C VAL A 3 5.79 3.58 14.36
N PRO A 4 6.31 4.33 15.35
CA PRO A 4 6.56 5.76 15.21
C PRO A 4 7.43 6.10 13.99
N ASP A 5 8.46 5.29 13.72
CA ASP A 5 9.41 5.44 12.62
C ASP A 5 9.05 4.58 11.40
N CYS A 6 7.75 4.43 11.13
CA CYS A 6 7.31 3.72 9.94
C CYS A 6 7.74 4.49 8.66
N PRO A 7 8.37 3.81 7.67
CA PRO A 7 8.74 4.40 6.37
C PRO A 7 7.52 4.82 5.54
N VAL A 8 6.31 4.43 5.94
CA VAL A 8 5.06 4.78 5.29
C VAL A 8 4.19 5.52 6.27
N ARG A 9 3.76 6.72 5.89
CA ARG A 9 2.81 7.56 6.62
C ARG A 9 1.66 7.94 5.71
N THR A 10 0.59 8.42 6.33
CA THR A 10 -0.56 9.02 5.66
C THR A 10 -0.48 10.54 5.78
N ASP A 11 -1.19 11.25 4.91
CA ASP A 11 -1.44 12.69 5.05
C ASP A 11 -2.67 13.02 5.90
N GLN A 12 -3.30 12.00 6.51
CA GLN A 12 -4.52 12.12 7.31
C GLN A 12 -4.24 11.73 8.76
N LYS A 13 -4.48 12.65 9.70
CA LYS A 13 -4.14 12.48 11.13
C LYS A 13 -4.79 11.26 11.80
N ASP A 14 -6.01 10.90 11.39
CA ASP A 14 -6.80 9.82 11.99
C ASP A 14 -6.70 8.52 11.16
N VAL A 15 -5.85 8.49 10.14
CA VAL A 15 -5.57 7.29 9.36
C VAL A 15 -4.12 6.91 9.60
N LEU A 16 -3.86 5.69 10.02
CA LEU A 16 -2.49 5.25 10.30
C LEU A 16 -2.06 4.17 9.30
N ALA A 17 -0.75 4.13 9.04
CA ALA A 17 -0.12 3.12 8.19
C ALA A 17 1.01 2.39 8.95
N THR A 18 1.17 1.10 8.67
CA THR A 18 2.29 0.28 9.14
C THR A 18 2.74 -0.67 8.04
N VAL A 19 4.00 -1.08 8.09
CA VAL A 19 4.64 -1.89 7.06
C VAL A 19 5.08 -3.22 7.62
N TYR A 20 4.76 -4.29 6.91
CA TYR A 20 5.39 -5.59 7.04
C TYR A 20 6.22 -5.88 5.81
N ARG A 21 7.53 -6.11 6.00
CA ARG A 21 8.46 -6.43 4.93
C ARG A 21 8.64 -7.94 4.81
N GLY A 22 8.14 -8.52 3.72
CA GLY A 22 8.46 -9.88 3.33
C GLY A 22 9.75 -9.95 2.50
N LYS A 23 10.09 -11.14 2.01
CA LYS A 23 11.29 -11.35 1.18
C LYS A 23 11.21 -10.70 -0.20
N ASP A 24 10.05 -10.79 -0.85
CA ASP A 24 9.84 -10.35 -2.24
C ASP A 24 8.74 -9.30 -2.39
N ARG A 25 8.03 -9.00 -1.31
CA ARG A 25 6.89 -8.07 -1.28
C ARG A 25 6.82 -7.33 0.04
N ILE A 26 6.21 -6.16 0.00
CA ILE A 26 5.87 -5.36 1.15
C ILE A 26 4.36 -5.33 1.29
N LEU A 27 3.86 -5.48 2.52
CA LEU A 27 2.47 -5.27 2.88
C LEU A 27 2.37 -3.96 3.69
N ILE A 28 1.57 -3.03 3.20
CA ILE A 28 1.20 -1.79 3.89
C ILE A 28 -0.21 -1.99 4.43
N SER A 29 -0.36 -1.92 5.75
CA SER A 29 -1.67 -1.94 6.41
C SER A 29 -2.08 -0.52 6.74
N ILE A 30 -3.29 -0.12 6.31
CA ILE A 30 -3.87 1.19 6.56
C ILE A 30 -5.18 1.00 7.33
N ALA A 31 -5.41 1.81 8.36
CA ALA A 31 -6.68 1.81 9.09
C ALA A 31 -7.10 3.23 9.46
N SER A 32 -8.41 3.50 9.42
CA SER A 32 -9.01 4.80 9.69
C SER A 32 -9.81 4.79 11.00
N TRP A 33 -9.54 5.79 11.84
CA TRP A 33 -10.32 6.22 13.01
C TRP A 33 -11.08 7.53 12.74
N ALA A 34 -11.12 8.00 11.49
CA ALA A 34 -11.90 9.19 11.15
C ALA A 34 -13.40 8.91 11.27
N ASP A 35 -14.15 9.88 11.77
CA ASP A 35 -15.62 9.79 11.90
C ASP A 35 -16.35 9.86 10.54
N LYS A 36 -15.63 10.22 9.47
CA LYS A 36 -16.18 10.41 8.12
C LYS A 36 -15.26 9.77 7.07
N ALA A 37 -15.81 9.51 5.90
CA ALA A 37 -15.03 9.06 4.76
C ALA A 37 -13.94 10.09 4.43
N VAL A 38 -12.72 9.62 4.19
CA VAL A 38 -11.56 10.46 3.89
C VAL A 38 -10.86 10.01 2.62
N GLN A 39 -10.11 10.95 2.06
CA GLN A 39 -9.20 10.74 0.94
C GLN A 39 -7.78 10.83 1.48
N CYS A 40 -7.05 9.72 1.42
CA CYS A 40 -5.73 9.58 2.03
C CYS A 40 -4.67 9.32 0.96
N ARG A 41 -3.53 9.99 1.04
CA ARG A 41 -2.33 9.68 0.25
C ARG A 41 -1.26 9.10 1.16
N LEU A 42 -0.44 8.23 0.59
CA LEU A 42 0.72 7.68 1.28
C LEU A 42 1.96 8.53 1.00
N THR A 43 2.65 8.91 2.07
CA THR A 43 4.03 9.39 2.01
C THR A 43 4.95 8.22 2.30
N ILE A 44 5.87 7.92 1.38
CA ILE A 44 6.74 6.76 1.47
C ILE A 44 8.20 7.20 1.38
N ASP A 45 8.98 6.78 2.36
CA ASP A 45 10.43 6.80 2.33
C ASP A 45 10.94 5.58 1.55
N TRP A 46 11.16 5.79 0.25
CA TRP A 46 11.60 4.75 -0.68
C TRP A 46 12.99 4.21 -0.37
N ASP A 47 13.87 5.07 0.16
CA ASP A 47 15.25 4.72 0.51
C ASP A 47 15.26 3.80 1.74
N GLN A 48 14.46 4.12 2.77
CA GLN A 48 14.30 3.25 3.94
C GLN A 48 13.63 1.91 3.57
N LEU A 49 12.77 1.88 2.55
CA LEU A 49 12.23 0.65 1.98
C LEU A 49 13.20 -0.07 1.04
N GLY A 50 14.26 0.59 0.56
CA GLY A 50 15.16 0.03 -0.46
C GLY A 50 14.43 -0.34 -1.75
N LEU A 51 13.46 0.49 -2.18
CA LEU A 51 12.65 0.30 -3.38
C LEU A 51 12.76 1.50 -4.31
N SER A 52 12.64 1.28 -5.63
CA SER A 52 12.50 2.36 -6.59
C SER A 52 11.03 2.74 -6.78
N ARG A 53 10.75 4.04 -6.71
CA ARG A 53 9.42 4.62 -6.93
C ARG A 53 8.90 4.38 -8.35
N ASP A 54 9.79 4.36 -9.35
CA ASP A 54 9.43 4.47 -10.77
C ASP A 54 8.64 3.26 -11.29
N THR A 55 8.76 2.12 -10.61
CA THR A 55 8.09 0.87 -11.00
C THR A 55 7.03 0.41 -10.00
N ALA A 56 6.79 1.16 -8.93
CA ALA A 56 5.93 0.73 -7.84
C ALA A 56 4.46 1.07 -8.11
N SER A 57 3.56 0.14 -7.80
CA SER A 57 2.12 0.36 -7.68
C SER A 57 1.61 -0.35 -6.44
N PHE A 58 0.55 0.18 -5.83
CA PHE A 58 -0.13 -0.51 -4.74
C PHE A 58 -1.26 -1.36 -5.30
N TYR A 59 -1.37 -2.61 -4.89
CA TYR A 59 -2.57 -3.40 -5.15
C TYR A 59 -3.15 -3.96 -3.86
N ALA A 60 -4.46 -3.81 -3.69
CA ALA A 60 -5.26 -4.53 -2.71
C ALA A 60 -5.70 -5.86 -3.34
N PRO A 61 -5.25 -7.03 -2.84
CA PRO A 61 -5.87 -8.29 -3.20
C PRO A 61 -7.31 -8.35 -2.70
N PRO A 62 -8.19 -9.15 -3.34
CA PRO A 62 -9.51 -9.41 -2.78
C PRO A 62 -9.36 -10.22 -1.48
N ILE A 63 -10.04 -9.78 -0.44
CA ILE A 63 -10.18 -10.51 0.83
C ILE A 63 -11.67 -10.49 1.16
N GLU A 64 -12.26 -11.68 1.24
CA GLU A 64 -13.67 -11.85 1.56
C GLU A 64 -14.04 -11.11 2.85
N ASP A 65 -15.18 -10.41 2.82
CA ASP A 65 -15.71 -9.57 3.91
C ASP A 65 -14.82 -8.41 4.40
N PHE A 66 -13.68 -8.16 3.76
CA PHE A 66 -12.75 -7.12 4.16
C PHE A 66 -12.49 -6.07 3.07
N GLN A 67 -12.06 -6.49 1.87
CA GLN A 67 -11.71 -5.55 0.80
C GLN A 67 -11.86 -6.16 -0.62
N PRO A 68 -12.29 -5.38 -1.62
CA PRO A 68 -12.25 -5.81 -3.01
C PRO A 68 -10.85 -5.67 -3.63
N THR A 69 -10.65 -6.25 -4.82
CA THR A 69 -9.45 -5.98 -5.63
C THR A 69 -9.42 -4.52 -6.05
N ARG A 70 -8.29 -3.85 -5.85
CA ARG A 70 -8.08 -2.49 -6.36
C ARG A 70 -6.60 -2.17 -6.53
N THR A 71 -6.27 -1.29 -7.46
CA THR A 71 -4.90 -0.83 -7.70
C THR A 71 -4.87 0.69 -7.65
N TRP A 72 -3.80 1.25 -7.09
CA TRP A 72 -3.54 2.69 -7.07
C TRP A 72 -2.13 2.99 -7.58
N ARG A 73 -1.99 4.13 -8.25
CA ARG A 73 -0.67 4.73 -8.47
C ARG A 73 -0.13 5.30 -7.16
N ILE A 74 1.19 5.45 -7.06
CA ILE A 74 1.86 5.92 -5.83
C ILE A 74 1.31 7.23 -5.26
N ASN A 75 0.91 8.16 -6.13
CA ASN A 75 0.41 9.48 -5.71
C ASN A 75 -1.11 9.60 -5.77
N GLU A 76 -1.80 8.50 -6.05
CA GLU A 76 -3.25 8.48 -6.15
C GLU A 76 -3.88 8.50 -4.76
N SER A 77 -5.01 9.18 -4.64
CA SER A 77 -5.76 9.22 -3.38
C SER A 77 -6.51 7.90 -3.15
N ILE A 78 -6.41 7.40 -1.93
CA ILE A 78 -7.06 6.18 -1.47
C ILE A 78 -8.30 6.57 -0.67
N PRO A 79 -9.52 6.21 -1.13
CA PRO A 79 -10.73 6.42 -0.35
C PRO A 79 -10.78 5.42 0.81
N ILE A 80 -11.11 5.90 2.01
CA ILE A 80 -11.24 5.07 3.21
C ILE A 80 -12.48 5.50 3.98
N GLU A 81 -13.37 4.55 4.21
CA GLU A 81 -14.58 4.73 5.02
C GLU A 81 -14.26 4.70 6.54
N PRO A 82 -15.13 5.28 7.40
CA PRO A 82 -14.98 5.20 8.85
C PRO A 82 -14.82 3.77 9.36
N GLY A 83 -13.83 3.54 10.23
CA GLY A 83 -13.56 2.22 10.82
C GLY A 83 -13.10 1.15 9.82
N ARG A 84 -12.77 1.53 8.57
CA ARG A 84 -12.25 0.63 7.53
C ARG A 84 -10.77 0.88 7.28
N GLY A 85 -10.20 0.05 6.41
CA GLY A 85 -8.79 0.06 6.07
C GLY A 85 -8.51 -0.67 4.77
N TRP A 86 -7.24 -0.71 4.41
CA TRP A 86 -6.75 -1.44 3.25
C TRP A 86 -5.48 -2.20 3.61
N LEU A 87 -5.34 -3.38 3.02
CA LEU A 87 -4.11 -4.13 2.93
C LEU A 87 -3.57 -3.97 1.51
N LEU A 88 -2.50 -3.21 1.36
CA LEU A 88 -1.88 -2.92 0.07
C LEU A 88 -0.57 -3.68 -0.06
N VAL A 89 -0.37 -4.31 -1.20
CA VAL A 89 0.84 -5.04 -1.53
C VAL A 89 1.65 -4.26 -2.57
N VAL A 90 2.96 -4.25 -2.37
CA VAL A 90 3.98 -3.76 -3.32
C VAL A 90 4.96 -4.89 -3.59
N ASP A 91 5.11 -5.27 -4.85
CA ASP A 91 6.14 -6.24 -5.24
C ASP A 91 7.50 -5.56 -5.30
N MET A 92 8.51 -6.18 -4.68
CA MET A 92 9.87 -5.62 -4.62
C MET A 92 10.72 -5.98 -5.85
N GLN A 93 10.23 -6.91 -6.69
CA GLN A 93 10.87 -7.24 -7.97
C GLN A 93 10.12 -6.53 -9.10
N SER A 94 10.81 -5.65 -9.84
CA SER A 94 10.31 -5.19 -11.14
C SER A 94 10.09 -6.41 -12.03
N LYS A 95 8.90 -6.49 -12.67
CA LYS A 95 8.47 -7.64 -13.47
C LYS A 95 9.62 -8.16 -14.32
N ARG A 96 10.01 -9.44 -14.15
CA ARG A 96 10.82 -10.13 -15.16
C ARG A 96 10.05 -10.02 -16.49
N PRO A 97 10.70 -9.63 -17.60
CA PRO A 97 10.03 -9.65 -18.90
C PRO A 97 9.51 -11.08 -19.14
N ILE A 98 8.23 -11.18 -19.47
CA ILE A 98 7.59 -12.42 -19.85
C ILE A 98 8.26 -12.85 -21.16
N THR A 99 9.22 -13.77 -21.11
CA THR A 99 9.77 -14.36 -22.33
C THR A 99 8.69 -15.29 -22.90
N THR A 100 7.95 -14.83 -23.90
CA THR A 100 7.10 -15.68 -24.73
C THR A 100 7.98 -16.75 -25.36
N ARG A 101 7.89 -17.99 -24.86
CA ARG A 101 8.37 -19.16 -25.61
C ARG A 101 7.34 -19.43 -26.72
N THR A 102 7.59 -18.86 -27.89
CA THR A 102 6.96 -19.31 -29.13
C THR A 102 7.46 -20.73 -29.40
N LYS A 103 6.54 -21.68 -29.49
CA LYS A 103 6.76 -22.92 -30.24
C LYS A 103 6.22 -22.73 -31.64
#